data_AF-A0A523YJM2-F1
#
_entry.id   AF-A0A523YJM2-F1
#
_cell.length_a   1.000
_cell.length_b   1.000
_cell.length_c   1.000
_cell.angle_alpha   90.00
_cell.angle_beta   90.00
_cell.angle_gamma   90.00
#
_symmetry.space_group_name_H-M   'P 1'
#
loop_
_entity.id
_entity.type
_entity.pdbx_description
1 polymer ?
#
loop_
_entity_poly.entity_id
_entity_poly.type
_entity_poly.pdbx_seq_one_letter_code
_entity_poly.pdbx_strand_id
1 'polypeptide(L)' 'MSKSETEVTYNENEGSQPSPENRIIKTSSLRRFASEKLPSSSVLREVLMAENEKLTAEEFLAKLDIWLHLFKRDIGG' A
#
# COMPACT_ATOMS: atom_id res chain seq x y z
N MET A 1 -8.42 12.26 -31.06
CA MET A 1 -7.68 11.64 -29.96
C MET A 1 -8.50 11.73 -28.69
N SER A 2 -8.87 10.58 -28.12
CA SER A 2 -9.62 10.45 -26.88
C SER A 2 -8.78 10.89 -25.68
N LYS A 3 -9.34 11.76 -24.84
CA LYS A 3 -8.97 11.87 -23.43
C LYS A 3 -10.23 11.48 -22.67
N SER A 4 -10.25 10.28 -22.10
CA SER A 4 -11.32 9.86 -21.21
C SER A 4 -11.04 10.53 -19.86
N GLU A 5 -11.74 11.63 -19.60
CA GLU A 5 -11.78 12.30 -18.31
C GLU A 5 -12.42 11.36 -17.28
N THR A 6 -11.69 11.08 -16.21
CA THR A 6 -12.25 10.48 -15.00
C THR A 6 -13.23 11.47 -14.38
N GLU A 7 -14.53 11.22 -14.56
CA GLU A 7 -15.59 11.86 -13.77
C GLU A 7 -15.45 11.44 -12.30
N VAL A 8 -15.03 12.37 -11.46
CA VAL A 8 -15.17 12.28 -10.02
C VAL A 8 -16.36 13.15 -9.65
N THR A 9 -17.52 12.53 -9.45
CA THR A 9 -18.71 13.23 -8.97
C THR A 9 -18.57 13.49 -7.48
N TYR A 10 -18.31 14.74 -7.11
CA TYR A 10 -18.37 15.20 -5.73
C TYR A 10 -19.81 15.64 -5.43
N ASN A 11 -20.53 14.87 -4.63
CA ASN A 11 -21.82 15.28 -4.11
C ASN A 11 -21.61 16.29 -2.96
N GLU A 12 -22.08 17.51 -3.18
CA GLU A 12 -22.05 18.64 -2.25
C GLU A 12 -23.10 18.48 -1.14
N ASN A 13 -22.86 17.60 -0.17
CA ASN A 13 -23.61 17.62 1.09
C ASN A 13 -22.66 17.35 2.27
N GLU A 14 -22.32 18.45 2.95
CA GLU A 14 -21.88 18.59 4.35
C GLU A 14 -20.86 17.59 4.94
N GLY A 15 -19.64 18.08 5.16
CA GLY A 15 -19.06 18.07 6.52
C GLY A 15 -18.44 16.78 7.06
N SER A 16 -18.09 15.78 6.25
CA SER A 16 -17.29 14.64 6.72
C SER A 16 -16.14 14.36 5.75
N GLN A 17 -14.93 14.82 6.12
CA GLN A 17 -13.69 14.28 5.53
C GLN A 17 -13.77 12.75 5.55
N PRO A 18 -13.42 12.03 4.46
CA PRO A 18 -13.39 10.59 4.50
C PRO A 18 -12.45 10.18 5.64
N SER A 19 -13.02 9.58 6.69
CA SER A 19 -12.26 9.09 7.83
C SER A 19 -11.17 8.16 7.30
N PRO A 20 -9.96 8.19 7.89
CA PRO A 20 -8.82 7.45 7.37
C PRO A 20 -9.12 5.97 7.15
N GLU A 21 -9.97 5.39 8.00
CA GLU A 21 -10.47 4.01 7.93
C GLU A 21 -11.19 3.63 6.61
N ASN A 22 -11.72 4.60 5.85
CA ASN A 22 -12.32 4.33 4.52
C ASN A 22 -11.35 4.51 3.33
N ARG A 23 -10.09 4.90 3.56
CA ARG A 23 -9.13 5.08 2.47
C ARG A 23 -8.53 3.75 2.08
N ILE A 24 -8.70 3.36 0.82
CA ILE A 24 -8.11 2.14 0.26
C ILE A 24 -6.74 2.46 -0.37
N ILE A 25 -5.71 1.75 0.08
CA ILE A 25 -4.35 1.80 -0.43
C ILE A 25 -4.11 0.59 -1.33
N LYS A 26 -3.63 0.82 -2.56
CA LYS A 26 -3.20 -0.26 -3.45
C LYS A 26 -1.75 -0.65 -3.14
N THR A 27 -1.50 -1.94 -2.92
CA THR A 27 -0.15 -2.45 -2.60
C THR A 27 0.67 -2.81 -3.84
N SER A 28 0.13 -2.61 -5.06
CA SER A 28 0.81 -2.95 -6.32
C SER A 28 2.20 -2.35 -6.47
N SER A 29 2.38 -1.08 -6.08
CA SER A 29 3.68 -0.41 -6.11
C SER A 29 4.66 -1.00 -5.10
N LEU A 30 4.15 -1.43 -3.93
CA LEU A 30 4.95 -2.05 -2.87
C LEU A 30 5.39 -3.47 -3.26
N ARG A 31 4.50 -4.27 -3.86
CA ARG A 31 4.81 -5.61 -4.41
C ARG A 31 5.83 -5.52 -5.53
N ARG A 32 5.66 -4.54 -6.42
CA ARG A 32 6.63 -4.28 -7.50
C ARG A 32 8.00 -3.93 -6.92
N PHE A 33 8.06 -3.00 -5.98
CA PHE A 33 9.31 -2.66 -5.28
C PHE A 33 9.96 -3.90 -4.66
N ALA A 34 9.19 -4.72 -3.93
CA ALA A 34 9.68 -5.94 -3.31
C ALA A 34 10.29 -6.91 -4.34
N SER A 35 9.62 -7.09 -5.49
CA SER A 35 10.10 -7.96 -6.56
C SER A 35 11.37 -7.45 -7.25
N GLU A 36 11.53 -6.14 -7.39
CA GLU A 36 12.62 -5.52 -8.14
C GLU A 36 13.85 -5.21 -7.27
N LYS A 37 13.65 -4.96 -5.97
CA LYS A 37 14.69 -4.40 -5.09
C LYS A 37 15.09 -5.32 -3.94
N LEU A 38 14.24 -6.26 -3.52
CA LEU A 38 14.56 -7.15 -2.41
C LEU A 38 15.11 -8.50 -2.92
N PRO A 39 16.15 -9.06 -2.26
CA PRO A 39 16.66 -10.40 -2.56
C PRO A 39 15.54 -11.45 -2.54
N SER A 40 15.69 -12.54 -3.30
CA SER A 40 14.71 -13.64 -3.28
C SER A 40 14.61 -14.35 -1.92
N SER A 41 15.64 -14.25 -1.08
CA SER A 41 15.68 -14.76 0.29
C SER A 41 15.13 -13.77 1.33
N SER A 42 14.69 -12.57 0.92
CA SER A 42 14.14 -11.57 1.84
C SER A 42 12.81 -12.02 2.40
N VAL A 43 12.70 -12.08 3.73
CA VAL A 43 11.43 -12.37 4.39
C VAL A 43 10.44 -11.24 4.17
N LEU A 44 10.90 -9.97 4.13
CA LEU A 44 10.02 -8.86 3.78
C LEU A 44 9.43 -9.04 2.37
N ARG A 45 10.21 -9.53 1.41
CA ARG A 45 9.71 -9.79 0.07
C ARG A 45 8.58 -10.81 0.08
N GLU A 46 8.74 -11.92 0.78
CA GLU A 46 7.69 -12.94 0.89
C GLU A 46 6.42 -12.38 1.52
N VAL A 47 6.56 -11.63 2.62
CA VAL A 47 5.45 -10.97 3.32
C VAL A 47 4.70 -10.01 2.39
N LEU A 48 5.42 -9.12 1.70
CA LEU A 48 4.81 -8.15 0.78
C LEU A 48 4.15 -8.83 -0.42
N MET A 49 4.71 -9.94 -0.91
CA MET A 49 4.14 -10.68 -2.04
C MET A 49 2.84 -11.40 -1.68
N ALA A 50 2.68 -11.83 -0.43
CA ALA A 50 1.49 -12.49 0.11
C ALA A 50 0.39 -11.52 0.56
N GLU A 51 0.69 -10.21 0.64
CA GLU A 51 -0.25 -9.20 1.08
C GLU A 51 -1.40 -8.98 0.09
N ASN A 52 -2.56 -8.57 0.61
CA ASN A 52 -3.71 -8.20 -0.22
C ASN A 52 -3.37 -7.04 -1.17
N GLU A 53 -3.93 -7.05 -2.38
CA GLU A 53 -3.71 -5.98 -3.37
C GLU A 53 -4.27 -4.63 -2.93
N LYS A 54 -5.21 -4.65 -1.99
CA LYS A 54 -5.90 -3.50 -1.41
C LYS A 54 -5.92 -3.66 0.10
N LEU A 55 -5.52 -2.61 0.80
CA LEU A 55 -5.59 -2.49 2.25
C LEU A 55 -6.36 -1.23 2.61
N THR A 56 -7.04 -1.20 3.75
CA THR A 56 -7.44 0.07 4.35
C THR A 56 -6.19 0.83 4.83
N ALA A 57 -6.31 2.14 5.02
CA ALA A 57 -5.20 2.91 5.58
C ALA A 57 -4.85 2.45 7.01
N GLU A 58 -5.82 2.00 7.79
CA GLU A 58 -5.57 1.42 9.12
C GLU A 58 -4.74 0.14 9.02
N GLU A 59 -5.13 -0.80 8.15
CA GLU A 59 -4.37 -2.03 7.93
C GLU A 59 -2.95 -1.75 7.43
N PHE A 60 -2.81 -0.77 6.52
CA PHE A 60 -1.51 -0.36 6.00
C PHE A 60 -0.62 0.19 7.11
N LEU A 61 -1.14 1.09 7.94
CA LEU A 61 -0.39 1.71 9.03
C LEU A 61 -0.03 0.68 10.11
N ALA A 62 -0.96 -0.20 10.49
CA ALA A 62 -0.72 -1.24 11.49
C ALA A 62 0.39 -2.22 11.08
N LYS A 63 0.56 -2.46 9.77
CA LYS A 63 1.59 -3.36 9.23
C LYS A 63 2.92 -2.67 8.94
N LEU A 64 2.93 -1.34 8.83
CA LEU A 64 4.10 -0.57 8.42
C LEU A 64 5.30 -0.79 9.34
N ASP A 65 5.08 -0.83 10.66
CA ASP A 65 6.14 -1.05 11.64
C ASP A 65 6.81 -2.41 11.47
N ILE A 66 6.03 -3.45 11.18
CA ILE A 66 6.53 -4.80 10.92
C ILE A 66 7.35 -4.82 9.63
N TRP A 67 6.85 -4.20 8.57
CA TRP A 67 7.57 -4.12 7.30
C TRP A 67 8.91 -3.38 7.42
N LEU A 68 8.93 -2.26 8.16
CA LEU A 68 10.15 -1.51 8.42
C LEU A 68 11.14 -2.28 9.30
N HIS A 69 10.65 -3.05 10.26
CA HIS A 69 11.49 -3.93 11.07
C HIS A 69 12.17 -5.00 10.20
N LEU A 70 11.41 -5.70 9.36
CA LEU A 70 11.94 -6.71 8.45
C LEU A 70 12.92 -6.10 7.44
N PHE A 71 12.63 -4.90 6.91
CA PHE A 71 13.52 -4.19 6.00
C PHE A 71 14.90 -3.92 6.62
N LYS A 72 14.91 -3.42 7.87
CA LYS A 72 16.16 -3.15 8.60
C LYS A 72 16.95 -4.43 8.85
N ARG A 73 16.27 -5.53 9.15
CA ARG A 73 16.92 -6.84 9.33
C ARG A 73 17.57 -7.33 8.03
N ASP A 74 16.90 -7.16 6.89
CA ASP A 74 17.37 -7.66 5.60
C ASP A 74 18.49 -6.79 4.98
N ILE A 75 18.59 -5.50 5.36
CA ILE A 75 19.66 -4.59 4.91
C ILE A 75 20.86 -4.52 5.87
N GLY A 76 20.62 -4.79 7.16
CA GLY A 76 21.67 -4.77 8.19
C GLY A 76 22.40 -6.10 8.39
N GLY A 77 22.17 -7.08 7.52
CA GLY A 77 22.84 -8.39 7.53
C GLY A 77 24.09 -8.43 6.66
#